data_AF-A0A7S3B109-F1
#
_entry.id   AF-A0A7S3B109-F1
#
_cell.length_a   1.000
_cell.length_b   1.000
_cell.length_c   1.000
_cell.angle_alpha   90.00
_cell.angle_beta   90.00
_cell.angle_gamma   90.00
#
_symmetry.space_group_name_H-M   'P 1'
#
loop_
_entity.id
_entity.type
_entity.pdbx_description
1 polymer ?
#
loop_
_entity_poly.entity_id
_entity_poly.type
_entity_poly.pdbx_seq_one_letter_code
_entity_poly.pdbx_strand_id
1 'polypeptide(L)'
;AAQNMPVYGTAMPTLDGARRVCEHVAKDGELVCWFNLRQEPCVYINGAPFTVKDRGTPFENQRHMGFFESDVEQAEVLLKLELLAEARKCGGRGLVMDESS
;
A
#
# COMPACT_ATOMS: atom_id res chain seq x y z
N ALA A 1 -6.35 -28.43 -14.44
CA ALA A 1 -7.30 -27.64 -13.63
C ALA A 1 -6.56 -27.21 -12.36
N ALA A 2 -6.43 -25.91 -12.10
CA ALA A 2 -5.73 -25.33 -10.95
C ALA A 2 -6.53 -25.47 -9.65
N GLN A 3 -7.02 -26.68 -9.35
CA GLN A 3 -8.10 -26.90 -8.38
C GLN A 3 -7.63 -27.07 -6.93
N ASN A 4 -6.44 -26.59 -6.55
CA ASN A 4 -6.01 -26.70 -5.15
C ASN A 4 -4.97 -25.67 -4.67
N MET A 5 -4.92 -24.47 -5.26
CA MET A 5 -4.10 -23.39 -4.70
C MET A 5 -4.95 -22.57 -3.71
N PRO A 6 -4.59 -22.51 -2.42
CA PRO A 6 -5.33 -21.71 -1.46
C PRO A 6 -5.13 -20.21 -1.78
N VAL A 7 -6.24 -19.47 -1.86
CA VAL A 7 -6.26 -18.05 -2.17
C VAL A 7 -6.86 -17.29 -0.99
N TYR A 8 -6.16 -16.23 -0.56
CA TYR A 8 -6.56 -15.38 0.55
C TYR A 8 -6.68 -13.95 0.06
N GLY A 9 -7.57 -13.18 0.68
CA GLY A 9 -7.74 -11.75 0.43
C GLY A 9 -7.67 -10.98 1.74
N THR A 10 -7.09 -9.79 1.68
CA THR A 10 -7.02 -8.85 2.81
C THR A 10 -7.23 -7.42 2.29
N ALA A 11 -7.68 -6.53 3.17
CA ALA A 11 -7.46 -5.10 2.97
C ALA A 11 -5.96 -4.77 3.04
N MET A 12 -5.57 -3.50 2.89
CA MET A 12 -4.20 -3.05 3.14
C MET A 12 -3.84 -3.28 4.61
N PRO A 13 -2.99 -4.27 4.95
CA PRO A 13 -2.63 -4.52 6.34
C PRO A 13 -1.59 -3.51 6.82
N THR A 14 -1.38 -3.42 8.13
CA THR A 14 -0.14 -2.85 8.67
C THR A 14 1.05 -3.78 8.34
N LEU A 15 2.29 -3.30 8.49
CA LEU A 15 3.47 -4.16 8.30
C LEU A 15 3.43 -5.40 9.20
N ASP A 16 2.99 -5.26 10.45
CA ASP A 16 2.82 -6.40 11.36
C ASP A 16 1.63 -7.29 10.97
N GLY A 17 0.56 -6.70 10.44
CA GLY A 17 -0.55 -7.44 9.85
C GLY A 17 -0.10 -8.29 8.66
N ALA A 18 0.69 -7.73 7.74
CA ALA A 18 1.24 -8.44 6.60
C ALA A 18 2.09 -9.64 7.03
N ARG A 19 2.96 -9.46 8.04
CA ARG A 19 3.76 -10.56 8.61
C ARG A 19 2.88 -11.68 9.14
N ARG A 20 1.86 -11.36 9.94
CA ARG A 20 0.92 -12.35 10.49
C ARG A 20 0.13 -13.07 9.41
N VAL A 21 -0.26 -12.38 8.34
CA VAL A 21 -0.92 -13.00 7.19
C VAL A 21 0.03 -13.98 6.51
N CYS A 22 1.27 -13.59 6.23
CA CYS A 22 2.27 -14.50 5.65
C CYS A 22 2.52 -15.73 6.54
N GLU A 23 2.66 -15.54 7.86
CA GLU A 23 2.83 -16.64 8.83
C GLU A 23 1.61 -17.58 8.88
N HIS A 24 0.40 -17.05 8.70
CA HIS A 24 -0.82 -17.85 8.64
C HIS A 24 -0.89 -18.66 7.35
N VAL A 25 -0.69 -18.01 6.20
CA VAL A 25 -0.79 -18.61 4.87
C VAL A 25 0.32 -19.63 4.61
N ALA A 26 1.53 -19.40 5.14
CA ALA A 26 2.66 -20.34 5.03
C ALA A 26 2.40 -21.69 5.71
N LYS A 27 1.34 -21.83 6.51
CA LYS A 27 0.92 -23.14 7.07
C LYS A 27 0.25 -24.03 6.03
N ASP A 28 -0.32 -23.42 5.00
CA ASP A 28 -1.08 -24.08 3.94
C ASP A 28 -0.23 -24.28 2.67
N GLY A 29 1.05 -23.86 2.66
CA GLY A 29 2.00 -24.07 1.56
C GLY A 29 3.40 -23.50 1.82
N GLU A 30 4.39 -23.97 1.06
CA GLU A 30 5.82 -23.58 1.24
C GLU A 30 6.16 -22.21 0.64
N LEU A 31 5.36 -21.71 -0.31
CA LEU A 31 5.60 -20.45 -1.01
C LEU A 31 4.38 -19.52 -0.86
N VAL A 32 4.62 -18.31 -0.37
CA VAL A 32 3.61 -17.24 -0.29
C VAL A 32 3.87 -16.23 -1.39
N CYS A 33 2.92 -16.10 -2.33
CA CYS A 33 2.94 -15.04 -3.34
C CYS A 33 2.02 -13.90 -2.90
N TRP A 34 2.57 -12.70 -2.71
CA TRP A 34 1.81 -11.50 -2.35
C TRP A 34 1.55 -10.65 -3.59
N PHE A 35 0.27 -10.48 -3.95
CA PHE A 35 -0.13 -9.65 -5.08
C PHE A 35 -0.80 -8.37 -4.56
N ASN A 36 -0.24 -7.21 -4.90
CA ASN A 36 -0.92 -5.93 -4.71
C ASN A 36 -1.66 -5.57 -6.00
N LEU A 37 -2.98 -5.37 -5.90
CA LEU A 37 -3.84 -5.07 -7.05
C LEU A 37 -4.20 -3.58 -7.17
N ARG A 38 -3.58 -2.71 -6.35
CA ARG A 38 -3.85 -1.27 -6.34
C ARG A 38 -3.18 -0.58 -7.52
N GLN A 39 -3.91 0.31 -8.18
CA GLN A 39 -3.38 1.15 -9.25
C GLN A 39 -2.87 2.50 -8.72
N GLU A 40 -3.36 2.92 -7.56
CA GLU A 40 -2.85 4.09 -6.85
C GLU A 40 -1.56 3.77 -6.06
N PRO A 41 -0.61 4.72 -5.98
CA PRO A 41 0.62 4.55 -5.22
C PRO A 41 0.34 4.39 -3.72
N CYS A 42 1.04 3.45 -3.09
CA CYS A 42 0.90 3.13 -1.67
C CYS A 42 2.20 3.38 -0.92
N VAL A 43 2.10 3.81 0.34
CA VAL A 43 3.27 4.03 1.20
C VAL A 43 2.99 3.58 2.63
N TYR A 44 4.01 3.07 3.31
CA TYR A 44 3.94 2.77 4.74
C TYR A 44 4.65 3.86 5.54
N ILE A 45 3.95 4.44 6.51
CA ILE A 45 4.50 5.41 7.46
C ILE A 45 4.35 4.82 8.86
N ASN A 46 5.46 4.62 9.57
CA ASN A 46 5.49 3.99 10.90
C ASN A 46 4.72 2.66 10.96
N GLY A 47 4.74 1.88 9.88
CA GLY A 47 4.09 0.58 9.79
C GLY A 47 2.60 0.59 9.45
N ALA A 48 1.96 1.77 9.38
CA ALA A 48 0.58 1.92 8.89
C ALA A 48 0.57 2.23 7.38
N PRO A 49 -0.37 1.66 6.61
CA PRO A 49 -0.49 1.89 5.18
C PRO A 49 -1.27 3.17 4.86
N PHE A 50 -0.82 3.91 3.84
CA PHE A 50 -1.46 5.13 3.34
C PHE A 50 -1.43 5.17 1.81
N THR A 51 -2.36 5.90 1.21
CA THR A 51 -2.38 6.16 -0.23
C THR A 51 -2.61 7.63 -0.53
N VAL A 52 -2.17 8.09 -1.69
CA VAL A 52 -2.43 9.45 -2.16
C VAL A 52 -3.91 9.59 -2.50
N LYS A 53 -4.51 10.71 -2.10
CA LYS A 53 -5.90 11.08 -2.40
C LYS A 53 -5.92 12.42 -3.13
N ASP A 54 -6.84 12.56 -4.07
CA ASP A 54 -7.08 13.85 -4.73
C ASP A 54 -7.79 14.79 -3.75
N ARG A 55 -7.40 16.07 -3.72
CA ARG A 55 -8.01 17.05 -2.80
C ARG A 55 -9.46 17.37 -3.15
N GLY A 56 -9.83 17.32 -4.42
CA GLY A 56 -11.19 17.55 -4.91
C GLY A 56 -12.11 16.35 -4.69
N THR A 57 -11.56 15.13 -4.71
CA THR A 57 -12.31 13.88 -4.52
C THR A 57 -11.60 12.91 -3.55
N PRO A 58 -11.44 13.28 -2.26
CA PRO A 58 -10.60 12.53 -1.31
C PRO A 58 -11.12 11.12 -0.99
N PHE A 59 -12.41 10.88 -1.16
CA PHE A 59 -13.04 9.58 -0.91
C PHE A 59 -13.07 8.67 -2.14
N GLU A 60 -12.64 9.18 -3.30
CA GLU A 60 -12.53 8.37 -4.50
C GLU A 60 -11.12 7.77 -4.60
N ASN A 61 -11.05 6.53 -5.08
CA ASN A 61 -9.75 5.95 -5.41
C ASN A 61 -9.27 6.55 -6.73
N GLN A 62 -8.02 7.00 -6.75
CA GLN A 62 -7.42 7.57 -7.96
C GLN A 62 -7.28 6.49 -9.02
N ARG A 63 -8.20 6.48 -9.98
CA ARG A 63 -8.11 5.63 -11.18
C ARG A 63 -7.34 6.39 -12.24
N HIS A 64 -6.06 6.07 -12.35
CA HIS A 64 -5.21 6.61 -13.38
C HIS A 64 -5.39 5.81 -14.68
N MET A 65 -6.39 6.19 -15.48
CA MET A 65 -6.64 5.58 -16.79
C MET A 65 -5.48 5.93 -17.74
N GLY A 66 -4.63 4.96 -18.08
CA GLY A 66 -3.59 5.10 -19.11
C GLY A 66 -2.14 5.11 -18.64
N PHE A 67 -1.87 4.79 -17.37
CA PHE A 67 -0.51 4.61 -16.86
C PHE A 67 -0.09 3.13 -16.88
N PHE A 68 1.19 2.89 -17.16
CA PHE A 68 1.81 1.57 -17.11
C PHE A 68 2.26 1.24 -15.68
N GLU A 69 2.52 -0.04 -15.39
CA GLU A 69 2.99 -0.50 -14.06
C GLU A 69 4.23 0.28 -13.57
N SER A 70 5.14 0.64 -14.50
CA SER A 70 6.35 1.43 -14.22
C SER A 70 6.05 2.81 -13.64
N ASP A 71 4.89 3.39 -13.97
CA ASP A 71 4.54 4.74 -13.55
C ASP A 71 4.07 4.75 -12.10
N VAL A 72 3.39 3.69 -11.65
CA VAL A 72 2.96 3.53 -10.25
C VAL A 72 4.17 3.32 -9.35
N GLU A 73 5.09 2.43 -9.74
CA GLU A 73 6.33 2.21 -8.98
C GLU A 73 7.17 3.48 -8.87
N GLN A 74 7.30 4.23 -9.97
CA GLN A 74 8.01 5.51 -9.96
C GLN A 74 7.29 6.54 -9.07
N ALA A 75 5.97 6.61 -9.13
CA ALA A 75 5.17 7.46 -8.26
C ALA A 75 5.35 7.11 -6.77
N GLU A 76 5.42 5.83 -6.41
CA GLU A 76 5.70 5.38 -5.03
C GLU A 76 7.09 5.82 -4.54
N VAL A 77 8.11 5.71 -5.41
CA VAL A 77 9.47 6.16 -5.11
C VAL A 77 9.50 7.68 -4.88
N LEU A 78 8.87 8.45 -5.78
CA LEU A 78 8.80 9.91 -5.66
C LEU A 78 8.02 10.32 -4.41
N LEU A 79 6.86 9.72 -4.16
CA LEU A 79 6.04 9.96 -2.97
C LEU A 79 6.85 9.76 -1.69
N LYS A 80 7.60 8.67 -1.60
CA LYS A 80 8.47 8.40 -0.44
C LYS A 80 9.53 9.49 -0.25
N LEU A 81 10.18 9.93 -1.33
CA LEU A 81 11.21 10.97 -1.27
C LEU A 81 10.63 12.31 -0.82
N GLU A 82 9.47 12.69 -1.35
CA GLU A 82 8.77 13.92 -0.98
C GLU A 82 8.34 13.91 0.49
N LEU A 83 7.73 12.82 0.96
CA LEU A 83 7.34 12.66 2.36
C LEU A 83 8.54 12.75 3.30
N LEU A 84 9.66 12.12 2.96
CA LEU A 84 10.89 12.21 3.76
C LEU A 84 11.50 13.61 3.75
N ALA A 85 11.46 14.32 2.63
CA ALA A 85 11.94 15.69 2.53
C ALA A 85 11.08 16.64 3.38
N GLU A 86 9.77 16.47 3.33
CA GLU A 86 8.84 17.28 4.12
C GLU A 86 8.96 16.99 5.61
N ALA A 87 9.05 15.71 6.00
CA ALA A 87 9.28 15.33 7.39
C ALA A 87 10.56 15.98 7.95
N ARG A 88 11.65 16.05 7.17
CA ARG A 88 12.89 16.73 7.61
C ARG A 88 12.67 18.22 7.89
N LYS A 89 11.88 18.91 7.08
CA LYS A 89 11.55 20.33 7.28
C LYS A 89 10.66 20.55 8.51
N CYS A 90 9.78 19.59 8.78
CA CYS A 90 8.78 19.66 9.85
C CYS A 90 9.22 19.02 11.19
N GLY A 91 10.51 18.70 11.33
CA GLY A 91 11.07 18.11 12.56
C GLY A 91 10.65 16.67 12.80
N GLY A 92 10.54 15.87 11.73
CA GLY A 92 10.14 14.46 11.76
C GLY A 92 8.63 14.21 11.72
N ARG A 93 7.83 15.24 11.41
CA ARG A 93 6.35 15.17 11.41
C ARG A 93 5.80 15.35 10.00
N GLY A 94 4.72 14.64 9.70
CA GLY A 94 3.93 14.80 8.47
C GLY A 94 2.45 14.79 8.81
N LEU A 95 1.64 15.49 8.02
CA LEU A 95 0.19 15.44 8.12
C LEU A 95 -0.33 14.30 7.24
N VAL A 96 -1.15 13.44 7.82
CA VAL A 96 -1.85 12.37 7.12
C VAL A 96 -3.34 12.51 7.39
N MET A 97 -4.15 12.14 6.41
CA MET A 97 -5.59 11.97 6.62
C MET A 97 -5.82 10.56 7.14
N ASP A 98 -6.56 10.43 8.23
CA ASP A 98 -7.01 9.15 8.77
C ASP A 98 -8.52 9.06 8.57
N GLU A 99 -8.98 7.98 7.94
CA GLU A 99 -10.40 7.69 7.72
C GLU A 99 -11.02 6.89 8.88
N SER A 100 -10.25 6.61 9.94
CA SER A 100 -10.71 5.95 11.17
C SER A 100 -11.60 6.90 11.99
N SER A 101 -12.87 7.05 11.59
CA SER A 101 -13.93 7.67 12.39
C SER A 101 -14.93 6.63 12.89
#